data_AF-A0A1I4ZQK9-F1
#
_entry.id   AF-A0A1I4ZQK9-F1
#
_cell.length_a   1.000
_cell.length_b   1.000
_cell.length_c   1.000
_cell.angle_alpha   90.00
_cell.angle_beta   90.00
_cell.angle_gamma   90.00
#
_symmetry.space_group_name_H-M   'P 1'
#
loop_
_entity.id
_entity.type
_entity.pdbx_description
1 polymer ?
#
loop_
_entity_poly.entity_id
_entity_poly.type
_entity_poly.pdbx_seq_one_letter_code
_entity_poly.pdbx_strand_id
1 'polypeptide(L)' 'MRSQATVDEISWMKAMIPHHSSAILTSERADIKDERVKELAEEIIRAQEREIKEMQKLIEDLE' A
#
# COMPACT_ATOMS: atom_id res chain seq x y z
N MET A 1 -2.93 -16.41 28.36
CA MET A 1 -1.77 -16.18 27.49
C MET A 1 -2.30 -15.85 26.10
N ARG A 2 -2.22 -14.59 25.65
CA ARG A 2 -2.58 -14.26 24.26
C ARG A 2 -1.44 -14.79 23.39
N SER A 3 -1.66 -15.90 22.68
CA SER A 3 -0.79 -16.30 21.59
C SER A 3 -1.00 -15.29 20.46
N GLN A 4 -0.04 -14.39 20.25
CA GLN A 4 -0.05 -13.59 19.04
C GLN A 4 0.36 -14.53 17.91
N ALA A 5 -0.65 -15.06 17.19
CA ALA A 5 -0.38 -15.78 15.96
C ALA A 5 0.37 -14.81 15.02
N THR A 6 1.49 -15.26 14.48
CA THR A 6 2.24 -14.50 13.48
C THR A 6 1.35 -14.32 12.26
N VAL A 7 1.34 -13.12 11.67
CA VAL A 7 0.67 -12.88 10.39
C VAL A 7 1.50 -13.57 9.31
N ASP A 8 0.90 -14.50 8.57
CA ASP A 8 1.54 -15.15 7.41
C ASP A 8 1.65 -14.18 6.21
N GLU A 9 2.47 -14.53 5.23
CA GLU A 9 2.78 -13.66 4.09
C GLU A 9 1.55 -13.29 3.24
N ILE A 10 0.62 -14.23 3.02
CA ILE A 10 -0.61 -13.98 2.26
C ILE A 10 -1.52 -13.03 3.05
N SER A 11 -1.69 -13.30 4.35
CA SER A 11 -2.45 -12.41 5.25
C SER A 11 -1.84 -11.01 5.34
N TRP A 12 -0.51 -10.91 5.32
CA TRP A 12 0.21 -9.64 5.31
C TRP A 12 -0.07 -8.85 4.02
N MET A 13 0.06 -9.48 2.84
CA MET A 13 -0.19 -8.83 1.55
C MET A 13 -1.66 -8.39 1.41
N LYS A 14 -2.62 -9.25 1.81
CA LYS A 14 -4.05 -8.91 1.81
C LYS A 14 -4.39 -7.71 2.70
N ALA A 15 -3.65 -7.50 3.79
CA ALA A 15 -3.79 -6.33 4.65
C ALA A 15 -3.08 -5.09 4.08
N MET A 16 -1.96 -5.25 3.38
CA MET A 16 -1.19 -4.14 2.83
C MET A 16 -1.81 -3.51 1.59
N ILE A 17 -2.51 -4.28 0.75
CA ILE A 17 -3.24 -3.75 -0.41
C ILE A 17 -4.20 -2.60 0.00
N PRO A 18 -5.18 -2.79 0.92
CA PRO A 18 -6.08 -1.70 1.32
C PRO A 18 -5.38 -0.59 2.10
N HIS A 19 -4.30 -0.88 2.84
CA HIS A 19 -3.47 0.16 3.47
C HIS A 19 -2.86 1.09 2.41
N HIS A 20 -2.30 0.52 1.34
CA HIS A 20 -1.73 1.28 0.23
C HIS A 20 -2.82 2.06 -0.53
N SER A 21 -3.95 1.42 -0.85
CA SER A 21 -5.07 2.11 -1.50
C SER A 21 -5.57 3.32 -0.69
N SER A 22 -5.54 3.24 0.65
CA SER A 22 -5.92 4.37 1.50
C SER A 22 -4.92 5.52 1.41
N ALA A 23 -3.61 5.23 1.39
CA ALA A 23 -2.57 6.26 1.27
C ALA A 23 -2.53 6.90 -0.13
N ILE A 24 -2.79 6.13 -1.19
CA ILE A 24 -3.04 6.67 -2.54
C ILE A 24 -4.21 7.66 -2.49
N LEU A 25 -5.36 7.24 -1.96
CA LEU A 25 -6.56 8.08 -1.89
C LEU A 25 -6.34 9.37 -1.09
N THR A 26 -5.60 9.30 0.02
CA THR A 26 -5.21 10.49 0.79
C THR A 26 -4.32 11.41 -0.03
N SER A 27 -3.35 10.86 -0.75
CA SER A 27 -2.41 11.62 -1.58
C SER A 27 -3.13 12.33 -2.74
N GLU A 28 -4.06 11.65 -3.42
CA GLU A 28 -4.86 12.22 -4.52
C GLU A 28 -5.80 13.35 -4.08
N ARG A 29 -6.28 13.31 -2.83
CA ARG A 29 -7.28 14.26 -2.30
C ARG A 29 -6.68 15.39 -1.48
N ALA A 30 -5.38 15.35 -1.20
CA ALA A 30 -4.71 16.34 -0.39
C ALA A 30 -4.60 17.67 -1.14
N ASP A 31 -4.99 18.78 -0.49
CA ASP A 31 -4.82 20.13 -1.05
C ASP A 31 -3.38 20.64 -0.84
N ILE A 32 -2.43 20.05 -1.56
CA ILE A 32 -0.99 20.34 -1.40
C ILE A 32 -0.59 21.55 -2.24
N LYS A 33 0.05 22.54 -1.60
CA LYS A 33 0.52 23.78 -2.25
C LYS A 33 2.02 23.83 -2.53
N ASP A 34 2.84 23.22 -1.67
CA ASP A 34 4.30 23.19 -1.85
C ASP A 34 4.66 22.14 -2.92
N GLU A 35 5.41 22.56 -3.95
CA GLU A 35 5.76 21.69 -5.09
C GLU A 35 6.56 20.45 -4.67
N ARG A 36 7.44 20.56 -3.67
CA ARG A 36 8.21 19.41 -3.19
C ARG A 36 7.32 18.36 -2.54
N VAL A 37 6.22 18.79 -1.93
CA VAL A 37 5.25 17.90 -1.30
C VAL A 37 4.33 17.26 -2.34
N LYS A 38 4.04 17.96 -3.45
CA LYS A 38 3.34 17.35 -4.59
C LYS A 38 4.18 16.27 -5.24
N GLU A 39 5.46 16.54 -5.49
CA GLU A 39 6.41 15.55 -6.02
C GLU A 39 6.44 14.30 -5.13
N LEU A 40 6.55 14.49 -3.80
CA LEU A 40 6.48 13.38 -2.85
C LEU A 40 5.15 12.60 -2.93
N ALA A 41 4.01 13.29 -3.02
CA ALA A 41 2.70 12.64 -3.12
C ALA A 41 2.57 11.79 -4.39
N GLU A 42 3.06 12.29 -5.52
CA GLU A 42 3.09 11.54 -6.77
C GLU A 42 4.04 10.33 -6.71
N GLU A 43 5.19 10.47 -6.06
CA GLU A 43 6.12 9.35 -5.83
C GLU A 43 5.49 8.26 -4.97
N ILE A 44 4.79 8.64 -3.90
CA ILE A 44 4.03 7.71 -3.05
C ILE A 44 2.98 6.97 -3.88
N ILE A 45 2.20 7.67 -4.68
CA ILE A 45 1.17 7.05 -5.53
C ILE A 45 1.81 6.03 -6.48
N ARG A 46 2.83 6.43 -7.24
CA ARG A 46 3.53 5.55 -8.19
C ARG A 46 4.15 4.32 -7.53
N ALA A 47 4.71 4.49 -6.34
CA ALA A 47 5.29 3.36 -5.60
C ALA A 47 4.21 2.38 -5.14
N GLN A 48 3.15 2.89 -4.52
CA GLN A 48 2.13 2.06 -3.93
C GLN A 48 1.25 1.35 -4.96
N GLU A 49 1.00 1.97 -6.12
CA GLU A 49 0.34 1.28 -7.24
C GLU A 49 1.15 0.09 -7.77
N ARG A 50 2.48 0.24 -7.84
CA ARG A 50 3.38 -0.86 -8.26
C ARG A 50 3.39 -1.97 -7.21
N GLU A 51 3.48 -1.63 -5.94
CA GLU A 51 3.48 -2.59 -4.83
C GLU A 51 2.15 -3.34 -4.72
N ILE A 52 1.01 -2.68 -4.95
CA ILE A 52 -0.29 -3.36 -5.03
C ILE A 52 -0.29 -4.42 -6.12
N LYS A 53 0.19 -4.09 -7.33
CA LYS A 53 0.25 -5.04 -8.45
C LYS A 53 1.17 -6.22 -8.14
N GLU A 54 2.30 -5.95 -7.49
CA GLU A 54 3.25 -6.99 -7.07
C GLU A 54 2.63 -7.91 -6.01
N MET A 55 2.00 -7.37 -4.97
CA MET A 55 1.31 -8.16 -3.95
C MET A 55 0.16 -8.98 -4.53
N GLN A 56 -0.64 -8.43 -5.44
CA GLN A 56 -1.71 -9.17 -6.12
C GLN A 56 -1.16 -10.39 -6.86
N LYS A 57 -0.08 -10.20 -7.63
CA LYS A 57 0.59 -11.30 -8.34
C LYS A 57 1.16 -12.34 -7.38
N LEU A 58 1.83 -11.91 -6.31
CA LEU A 58 2.40 -12.84 -5.32
C LEU A 58 1.33 -13.64 -4.56
N ILE A 59 0.17 -13.03 -4.27
CA ILE A 59 -0.97 -13.76 -3.70
C ILE A 59 -1.42 -14.84 -4.67
N GLU A 60 -1.61 -14.52 -5.96
CA GLU A 60 -2.00 -15.49 -6.98
C GLU A 60 -0.98 -16.63 -7.13
N ASP A 61 0.32 -16.35 -7.02
CA ASP A 61 1.40 -17.33 -7.15
C ASP A 61 1.52 -18.26 -5.92
N LEU A 62 1.03 -17.84 -4.73
CA LEU A 62 1.18 -18.55 -3.45
C LEU A 62 -0.10 -19.26 -2.97
N GLU A 63 -1.25 -19.01 -3.58
CA GLU A 63 -2.53 -19.71 -3.34
C GLU A 63 -2.67 -21.01 -4.14
#